data_AF-A0A7C5HK12-F1
#
_entry.id   AF-A0A7C5HK12-F1
#
_cell.length_a   1.000
_cell.length_b   1.000
_cell.length_c   1.000
_cell.angle_alpha   90.00
_cell.angle_beta   90.00
_cell.angle_gamma   90.00
#
_symmetry.space_group_name_H-M   'P 1'
#
loop_
_entity.id
_entity.type
_entity.pdbx_description
1 polymer ?
#
loop_
_entity_poly.entity_id
_entity_poly.type
_entity_poly.pdbx_seq_one_letter_code
_entity_poly.pdbx_strand_id
1 'polypeptide(L)'
;NDIVAMAMVLAISVPMYVCATSSTPIVAALALKGISPGAALVFLLAGPATNAASLPVISKLLGKKGTVVYLVVIVVMSLLFGILVNHLYGWFGFDPKHWVSAAAQEESGALAVLSAILLIVLILRARFSSWRAGRPH
;
A
#
# COMPACT_ATOMS: atom_id res chain seq x y z
N ASN A 1 -1.21 18.40 -12.80
CA ASN A 1 -0.01 18.76 -12.02
C ASN A 1 0.36 17.57 -11.15
N ASP A 2 1.18 16.67 -11.67
CA ASP A 2 1.39 15.33 -11.11
C ASP A 2 2.11 15.33 -9.76
N ILE A 3 2.91 16.38 -9.52
CA ILE A 3 3.61 16.63 -8.25
C ILE A 3 2.62 16.88 -7.10
N VAL A 4 1.50 17.55 -7.38
CA VAL A 4 0.46 17.83 -6.36
C VAL A 4 -0.35 16.57 -6.05
N ALA A 5 -0.57 15.71 -7.05
CA ALA A 5 -1.20 14.40 -6.84
C ALA A 5 -0.31 13.50 -5.97
N MET A 6 1.01 13.49 -6.20
CA MET A 6 1.97 12.76 -5.36
C MET A 6 2.00 13.26 -3.91
N ALA A 7 1.94 14.58 -3.70
CA ALA A 7 1.93 15.18 -2.37
C ALA A 7 0.64 14.88 -1.58
N MET A 8 -0.52 14.88 -2.24
CA MET A 8 -1.80 14.54 -1.58
C MET A 8 -1.88 13.07 -1.19
N VAL A 9 -1.43 12.17 -2.06
CA VAL A 9 -1.39 10.72 -1.78
C VAL A 9 -0.47 10.43 -0.59
N LEU A 10 0.70 11.09 -0.53
CA LEU A 10 1.63 11.03 0.60
C LEU A 10 0.99 11.48 1.93
N ALA A 11 0.25 12.59 1.92
CA ALA A 11 -0.37 13.11 3.14
C ALA A 11 -1.45 12.17 3.71
N ILE A 12 -2.18 11.47 2.83
CA ILE A 12 -3.26 10.55 3.20
C ILE A 12 -2.71 9.17 3.58
N SER A 13 -1.57 8.76 3.02
CA SER A 13 -0.95 7.45 3.30
C SER A 13 -0.18 7.40 4.63
N VAL A 14 0.25 8.53 5.18
CA VAL A 14 1.02 8.60 6.43
C VAL A 14 0.24 8.11 7.67
N PRO A 15 -1.05 8.42 7.88
CA PRO A 15 -1.77 7.98 9.08
C PRO A 15 -2.45 6.60 8.95
N MET A 16 -2.71 6.15 7.72
CA MET A 16 -3.40 4.89 7.49
C MET A 16 -2.39 3.76 7.42
N TYR A 17 -2.45 2.86 8.40
CA TYR A 17 -1.74 1.60 8.45
C TYR A 17 -2.06 0.76 7.20
N VAL A 18 -1.24 0.90 6.16
CA VAL A 18 -1.28 0.04 4.98
C VAL A 18 -0.36 -1.15 5.29
N CYS A 19 -0.95 -2.25 5.73
CA CYS A 19 -0.28 -3.54 5.66
C CYS A 19 -0.08 -3.86 4.16
N ALA A 20 0.93 -4.62 3.76
CA ALA A 20 1.18 -4.94 2.35
C ALA A 20 -0.10 -5.38 1.60
N THR A 21 -1.03 -6.03 2.32
CA THR A 21 -2.37 -6.40 1.88
C THR A 21 -3.24 -5.24 1.40
N SER A 22 -3.16 -4.05 2.01
CA SER A 22 -3.89 -2.85 1.57
C SER A 22 -3.16 -2.07 0.48
N SER A 23 -1.85 -2.22 0.30
CA SER A 23 -1.13 -1.60 -0.82
C SER A 23 -1.37 -2.32 -2.14
N THR A 24 -1.57 -3.63 -2.12
CA THR A 24 -1.85 -4.45 -3.31
C THR A 24 -3.09 -3.99 -4.09
N PRO A 25 -4.28 -3.80 -3.49
CA PRO A 25 -5.46 -3.34 -4.22
C PRO A 25 -5.33 -1.88 -4.69
N ILE A 26 -4.61 -1.03 -3.94
CA ILE A 26 -4.33 0.35 -4.36
C ILE A 26 -3.48 0.36 -5.64
N VAL A 27 -2.44 -0.49 -5.68
CA VAL A 27 -1.59 -0.64 -6.87
C VAL A 27 -2.37 -1.24 -8.03
N ALA A 28 -3.21 -2.24 -7.79
CA ALA A 28 -4.09 -2.81 -8.82
C ALA A 28 -5.04 -1.76 -9.40
N ALA A 29 -5.68 -0.94 -8.55
CA ALA A 29 -6.56 0.14 -8.97
C ALA A 29 -5.81 1.25 -9.75
N LEU A 30 -4.60 1.61 -9.32
CA LEU A 30 -3.74 2.57 -10.02
C LEU A 30 -3.22 2.01 -11.37
N ALA A 31 -2.96 0.70 -11.44
CA ALA A 31 -2.57 0.02 -12.66
C ALA A 31 -3.70 -0.03 -13.69
N LEU A 32 -4.96 -0.22 -13.26
CA LEU A 32 -6.13 -0.04 -14.13
C LEU A 32 -6.27 1.41 -14.65
N LYS A 33 -5.78 2.39 -13.89
CA LYS A 33 -5.75 3.80 -14.28
C LYS A 33 -4.58 4.16 -15.20
N GLY A 34 -3.73 3.19 -15.55
CA GLY A 34 -2.62 3.36 -16.49
C GLY A 34 -1.33 3.88 -15.88
N ILE A 35 -1.11 3.70 -14.57
CA ILE A 35 0.19 4.01 -13.95
C ILE A 35 1.30 3.14 -14.56
N SER A 36 2.52 3.69 -14.70
CA SER A 36 3.65 2.90 -15.20
C SER A 36 4.04 1.79 -14.20
N PRO A 37 4.54 0.64 -14.68
CA PRO A 37 4.97 -0.45 -13.81
C PRO A 37 6.10 -0.04 -12.85
N GLY A 38 6.97 0.88 -13.28
CA GLY A 38 7.99 1.46 -12.41
C GLY A 38 7.40 2.25 -11.22
N ALA A 39 6.33 3.02 -11.44
CA ALA A 39 5.68 3.78 -10.38
C ALA A 39 4.87 2.87 -9.43
N ALA A 40 4.30 1.78 -9.92
CA ALA A 40 3.71 0.73 -9.08
C ALA A 40 4.75 0.12 -8.13
N LEU A 41 5.96 -0.20 -8.63
CA LEU A 41 7.05 -0.70 -7.79
C LEU A 41 7.55 0.32 -6.79
N VAL A 42 7.70 1.59 -7.18
CA VAL A 42 8.10 2.67 -6.25
C VAL A 42 7.09 2.78 -5.11
N PHE A 43 5.79 2.71 -5.41
CA PHE A 43 4.75 2.76 -4.38
C PHE A 43 4.79 1.53 -3.45
N LEU A 44 4.99 0.33 -4.00
CA LEU A 44 5.13 -0.90 -3.20
C LEU A 44 6.38 -0.91 -2.31
N LEU A 45 7.48 -0.33 -2.77
CA LEU A 45 8.73 -0.24 -2.02
C LEU A 45 8.67 0.86 -0.95
N ALA A 46 8.23 2.06 -1.33
CA ALA A 46 8.23 3.21 -0.44
C ALA A 46 7.06 3.17 0.56
N GLY A 47 5.85 2.80 0.13
CA GLY A 47 4.63 2.91 0.94
C GLY A 47 4.71 2.19 2.30
N PRO A 48 4.98 0.87 2.33
CA PRO A 48 5.15 0.12 3.57
C PRO A 48 6.43 0.50 4.34
N ALA A 49 7.51 0.80 3.61
CA ALA A 49 8.79 1.14 4.23
C ALA A 49 8.74 2.47 5.00
N THR A 50 7.88 3.41 4.57
CA THR A 50 7.62 4.68 5.26
C THR A 50 6.36 4.68 6.13
N ASN A 51 5.85 3.51 6.51
CA ASN A 51 4.63 3.42 7.33
C ASN A 51 4.85 4.04 8.73
N ALA A 52 3.86 4.76 9.23
CA ALA A 52 3.84 5.37 10.57
C ALA A 52 3.97 4.37 11.74
N ALA A 53 3.87 3.05 11.51
CA ALA A 53 4.17 2.06 12.53
C ALA A 53 5.69 1.79 12.68
N SER A 54 6.45 1.78 11.58
CA SER A 54 7.88 1.47 11.59
C SER A 54 8.76 2.71 11.78
N LEU A 55 8.35 3.86 11.23
CA LEU A 55 9.10 5.12 11.30
C LEU A 55 9.38 5.62 12.74
N PRO A 56 8.42 5.61 13.69
CA PRO A 56 8.68 6.04 15.06
C PRO A 56 9.64 5.11 15.80
N VAL A 57 9.59 3.81 15.51
CA VAL A 57 10.50 2.81 16.06
C VAL A 57 11.92 3.05 15.53
N ILE A 58 12.06 3.21 14.21
CA ILE A 58 13.35 3.51 13.56
C ILE A 58 13.91 4.86 14.05
N SER A 59 13.06 5.86 14.26
CA SER A 59 13.45 7.17 14.80
C SER A 59 13.95 7.10 16.25
N LYS A 60 13.41 6.20 17.07
CA LYS A 60 13.93 5.93 18.41
C LYS A 60 15.23 5.13 18.39
N LEU A 61 15.42 4.20 17.45
CA LEU A 61 16.62 3.36 17.36
C LEU A 61 17.82 4.09 16.75
N LEU A 62 17.62 4.80 15.63
CA LEU A 62 18.69 5.45 14.85
C LEU A 62 18.81 6.95 15.13
N GLY A 63 17.85 7.54 15.84
CA GLY A 63 17.75 8.98 16.04
C GLY A 63 17.31 9.75 14.78
N LYS A 64 16.95 11.03 14.98
CA LYS A 64 16.39 11.89 13.92
C LYS A 64 17.25 11.96 12.65
N LYS A 65 18.58 12.04 12.80
CA LYS A 65 19.51 12.11 11.66
C LYS A 65 19.56 10.80 10.88
N GLY A 66 19.55 9.66 11.57
CA GLY A 66 19.56 8.33 10.93
C GLY A 66 18.26 8.02 10.18
N THR A 67 17.10 8.45 10.71
CA THR A 67 15.81 8.31 10.01
C THR A 67 15.75 9.10 8.71
N VAL A 68 16.32 10.31 8.68
CA VAL A 68 16.39 11.12 7.46
C VAL A 68 17.24 10.43 6.41
N VAL A 69 18.41 9.91 6.78
CA VAL A 69 19.27 9.15 5.85
C VAL A 69 18.55 7.90 5.33
N TYR A 70 17.88 7.15 6.21
CA TYR A 70 17.07 5.98 5.82
C TYR A 70 15.99 6.33 4.79
N LEU A 71 15.23 7.40 5.04
CA LEU A 71 14.20 7.87 4.11
C LEU A 71 14.78 8.28 2.76
N VAL A 72 15.86 9.06 2.76
CA VAL A 72 16.52 9.50 1.53
C VAL A 72 17.01 8.30 0.73
N VAL A 73 17.66 7.34 1.37
CA VAL A 73 18.17 6.13 0.70
C VAL A 73 17.02 5.34 0.09
N ILE A 74 15.93 5.11 0.82
CA ILE A 74 14.77 4.37 0.28
C ILE A 74 14.16 5.08 -0.91
N VAL A 75 13.97 6.40 -0.84
CA VAL A 75 13.40 7.18 -1.93
C VAL A 75 14.29 7.10 -3.17
N VAL A 76 15.59 7.33 -3.01
CA VAL A 76 16.55 7.30 -4.12
C VAL A 76 16.61 5.90 -4.74
N MET A 77 16.75 4.84 -3.92
CA MET A 77 16.80 3.47 -4.43
C MET A 77 15.50 3.08 -5.12
N SER A 78 14.34 3.40 -4.54
CA SER A 78 13.03 3.08 -5.14
C SER A 78 12.88 3.78 -6.50
N LEU A 79 13.25 5.06 -6.61
CA LEU A 79 13.21 5.81 -7.86
C LEU A 79 14.15 5.22 -8.92
N LEU A 80 15.38 4.87 -8.53
CA LEU A 80 16.34 4.23 -9.45
C LEU A 80 15.78 2.91 -10.00
N PHE A 81 15.25 2.05 -9.13
CA PHE A 81 14.62 0.80 -9.56
C PHE A 81 13.37 1.03 -10.40
N GLY A 82 12.53 2.00 -10.05
CA GLY A 82 11.33 2.34 -10.82
C GLY A 82 11.67 2.82 -12.24
N ILE A 83 12.67 3.68 -12.38
CA ILE A 83 13.17 4.14 -13.68
C ILE A 83 13.76 2.97 -14.46
N LEU A 84 14.59 2.14 -13.82
CA LEU A 84 15.20 0.98 -14.45
C LEU A 84 14.16 0.00 -14.98
N VAL A 85 13.12 -0.29 -14.19
CA VAL A 85 12.01 -1.16 -14.60
C VAL A 85 11.23 -0.55 -15.74
N ASN A 86 10.97 0.76 -15.72
CA ASN A 86 10.28 1.44 -16.81
C ASN A 86 11.10 1.39 -18.11
N HIS A 87 12.42 1.55 -18.02
CA HIS A 87 13.33 1.46 -19.16
C HIS A 87 13.44 0.03 -19.70
N LEU A 88 13.51 -0.97 -18.80
CA LEU A 88 13.54 -2.38 -19.16
C LEU A 88 12.24 -2.83 -19.83
N TYR A 89 11.09 -2.42 -19.31
CA TYR A 89 9.77 -2.70 -19.92
C TYR A 89 9.59 -2.01 -21.27
N GLY A 90 10.08 -0.78 -21.43
CA GLY A 90 10.09 -0.07 -22.72
C GLY A 90 10.94 -0.80 -23.77
N TRP A 91 12.00 -1.48 -23.35
CA TRP A 91 12.86 -2.27 -24.24
C TRP A 91 12.26 -3.65 -24.58
N PHE A 92 11.55 -4.26 -23.64
CA PHE A 92 10.94 -5.58 -23.80
C PHE A 92 9.56 -5.56 -24.47
N GLY A 93 8.91 -4.39 -24.63
CA GLY A 93 7.63 -4.25 -25.35
C GLY A 93 6.45 -5.00 -24.73
N PHE A 94 6.59 -5.48 -23.48
CA PHE A 94 5.54 -6.21 -22.78
C PHE A 94 4.47 -5.25 -22.27
N ASP A 95 3.25 -5.35 -22.80
CA ASP A 95 2.07 -4.66 -22.28
C ASP A 95 1.76 -5.17 -20.86
N PRO A 96 1.97 -4.37 -19.79
CA PRO A 96 1.75 -4.80 -18.40
C PRO A 96 0.27 -5.07 -18.08
N LYS A 97 -0.62 -4.64 -18.99
CA LYS A 97 -2.06 -4.65 -18.82
C LYS A 97 -2.64 -6.05 -18.60
N HIS A 98 -2.03 -7.10 -19.15
CA HIS A 98 -2.61 -8.45 -19.09
C HIS A 98 -2.41 -9.19 -17.75
N TRP A 99 -1.26 -9.00 -17.09
CA TRP A 99 -1.01 -9.61 -15.77
C TRP A 99 -1.80 -8.88 -14.67
N VAL A 100 -1.95 -7.56 -14.80
CA VAL A 100 -2.74 -6.74 -13.87
C VAL A 100 -4.23 -7.04 -13.98
N SER A 101 -4.76 -7.25 -15.19
CA SER A 101 -6.17 -7.64 -15.36
C SER A 101 -6.47 -9.03 -14.81
N ALA A 102 -5.51 -9.97 -14.86
CA ALA A 102 -5.66 -11.30 -14.27
C ALA A 102 -5.72 -11.23 -12.72
N ALA A 103 -4.87 -10.40 -12.10
CA ALA A 103 -4.92 -10.17 -10.65
C ALA A 103 -6.21 -9.45 -10.20
N ALA A 104 -6.83 -8.64 -11.05
CA ALA A 104 -8.10 -7.98 -10.76
C ALA A 104 -9.32 -8.92 -10.80
N GLN A 105 -9.20 -10.08 -11.47
CA GLN A 105 -10.32 -11.00 -11.66
C GLN A 105 -10.49 -12.00 -10.49
N GLU A 106 -9.49 -12.13 -9.61
CA GLU A 106 -9.59 -13.00 -8.43
C GLU A 106 -10.37 -12.36 -7.25
N GLU A 107 -10.63 -11.05 -7.30
CA GLU A 107 -11.37 -10.32 -6.27
C GLU A 107 -12.86 -10.09 -6.59
N SER A 108 -13.31 -10.36 -7.82
CA SER A 108 -14.74 -10.29 -8.18
C SER A 108 -15.49 -11.62 -7.98
N GLY A 109 -14.92 -12.54 -7.21
CA GLY A 109 -15.64 -13.75 -6.81
C GLY A 109 -16.72 -13.38 -5.79
N ALA A 110 -17.95 -13.88 -5.96
CA ALA A 110 -19.03 -13.79 -4.98
C ALA A 110 -18.60 -14.21 -3.54
N LEU A 111 -17.50 -14.97 -3.43
CA LEU A 111 -16.82 -15.38 -2.21
C LEU A 111 -16.15 -14.22 -1.44
N ALA A 112 -15.60 -13.22 -2.11
CA ALA A 112 -15.02 -12.03 -1.46
C ALA A 112 -16.11 -11.15 -0.84
N VAL A 113 -17.27 -11.05 -1.50
CA VAL A 113 -18.44 -10.34 -0.97
C VAL A 113 -19.02 -11.09 0.23
N LEU A 114 -19.12 -12.42 0.15
CA LEU A 114 -19.55 -13.27 1.27
C LEU A 114 -18.62 -13.15 2.47
N SER A 115 -17.30 -13.21 2.27
CA SER A 115 -16.33 -13.08 3.37
C SER A 115 -16.35 -11.69 4.00
N ALA A 116 -16.49 -10.63 3.20
CA ALA A 116 -16.66 -9.26 3.70
C ALA A 116 -17.93 -9.12 4.54
N ILE A 117 -19.07 -9.66 4.08
CA ILE A 117 -20.33 -9.64 4.83
C ILE A 117 -20.18 -10.41 6.16
N LEU A 118 -19.57 -11.60 6.12
CA LEU A 118 -19.38 -12.45 7.29
C LEU A 118 -18.45 -11.78 8.32
N LEU A 119 -17.39 -11.11 7.87
CA LEU A 119 -16.51 -10.33 8.74
C LEU A 119 -17.23 -9.11 9.35
N ILE A 120 -18.05 -8.39 8.59
CA ILE A 120 -18.85 -7.28 9.11
C ILE A 120 -19.82 -7.79 10.20
N VAL A 121 -20.49 -8.92 9.95
CA VAL A 121 -21.39 -9.55 10.93
C VAL A 121 -20.63 -9.98 12.19
N LEU A 122 -19.44 -10.58 12.04
CA LEU A 122 -18.60 -10.98 13.18
C LEU A 122 -18.10 -9.78 13.98
N ILE A 123 -17.66 -8.70 13.34
CA ILE A 123 -17.22 -7.47 14.01
C ILE A 123 -18.37 -6.82 14.76
N LEU A 124 -19.56 -6.75 14.16
CA LEU A 124 -20.76 -6.29 14.85
C LEU A 124 -21.07 -7.17 16.05
N ARG A 125 -21.05 -8.50 15.91
CA ARG A 125 -21.29 -9.43 17.02
C ARG A 125 -20.24 -9.30 18.13
N ALA A 126 -18.96 -9.17 17.78
CA ALA A 126 -17.86 -9.01 18.71
C ALA A 126 -17.96 -7.66 19.45
N ARG A 127 -18.32 -6.58 18.76
CA ARG A 127 -18.56 -5.26 19.37
C ARG A 127 -19.77 -5.29 20.32
N PHE A 128 -20.84 -5.98 19.95
CA PHE A 128 -22.02 -6.18 20.81
C PHE A 128 -21.79 -7.15 21.96
N SER A 129 -20.80 -8.05 21.85
CA SER A 129 -20.36 -8.93 22.94
C SER A 129 -19.42 -8.21 23.88
N SER A 130 -18.46 -7.42 23.38
CA SER A 130 -17.57 -6.61 24.21
C SER A 130 -18.33 -5.52 24.99
N TRP A 131 -19.44 -5.03 24.44
CA TRP A 131 -20.36 -4.15 25.17
C TRP A 131 -21.14 -4.86 26.29
N ARG A 132 -21.30 -6.19 26.21
CA ARG A 132 -21.94 -7.00 27.25
C ARG A 132 -20.97 -7.51 28.31
N ALA A 133 -19.68 -7.63 28.00
CA ALA A 133 -18.63 -8.08 28.92
C ALA A 133 -18.05 -6.95 29.81
N GLY A 134 -18.49 -5.70 29.64
CA GLY A 134 -18.13 -4.56 30.49
C GLY A 134 -19.02 -4.38 31.73
N ARG A 135 -19.47 -5.46 32.39
CA ARG A 135 -20.03 -5.36 33.74
C ARG A 135 -18.89 -5.55 34.75
N PRO A 136 -18.55 -4.54 35.56
CA PRO A 136 -17.60 -4.73 36.65
C PRO A 136 -18.22 -5.67 37.70
N HIS A 137 -17.50 -6.74 38.02
CA HIS A 137 -17.58 -7.43 39.31
C HIS A 137 -16.19 -7.39 39.92
#